data_AF-A0A1W5W742-F1
#
_entry.id   AF-A0A1W5W742-F1
#
_cell.length_a   1.000
_cell.length_b   1.000
_cell.length_c   1.000
_cell.angle_alpha   90.00
_cell.angle_beta   90.00
_cell.angle_gamma   90.00
#
_symmetry.space_group_name_H-M   'P 1'
#
loop_
_entity.id
_entity.type
_entity.pdbx_description
1 polymer ?
#
loop_
_entity_poly.entity_id
_entity_poly.type
_entity_poly.pdbx_seq_one_letter_code
_entity_poly.pdbx_strand_id
1 'polypeptide(L)'
;RSLGIQPDMIVLRTQRPLEENLKQKISTFTDVNENAVIESRDVETLYEIPLNLQAQGMDDVVLNKLKLDAPKAEMSDWSKMVELIKHPKKTVNVTLVGKYTDLPDAYISVNEALKHAGYAQDADVKINHVKSENVTP
;
A
#
# COMPACT_ATOMS: atom_id res chain seq x y z
N ARG A 1 -25.07 5.43 -8.38
CA ARG A 1 -26.52 5.61 -8.10
C ARG A 1 -27.44 5.09 -9.22
N SER A 2 -27.15 5.34 -10.51
CA SER A 2 -28.00 4.85 -11.61
C SER A 2 -28.21 3.33 -11.67
N LEU A 3 -27.28 2.55 -11.11
CA LEU A 3 -27.35 1.08 -11.02
C LEU A 3 -27.79 0.55 -9.64
N GLY A 4 -28.30 1.42 -8.76
CA GLY A 4 -28.78 1.03 -7.42
C GLY A 4 -27.71 0.84 -6.34
N ILE A 5 -26.43 1.01 -6.67
CA ILE A 5 -25.33 0.99 -5.68
C ILE A 5 -25.05 2.41 -5.19
N GLN A 6 -24.99 2.55 -3.86
CA GLN A 6 -24.58 3.76 -3.14
C GLN A 6 -23.30 3.44 -2.35
N PRO A 7 -22.22 4.23 -2.52
CA PRO A 7 -21.00 4.05 -1.75
C PRO A 7 -21.19 4.50 -0.30
N ASP A 8 -20.57 3.79 0.63
CA ASP A 8 -20.49 4.18 2.04
C ASP A 8 -19.21 4.97 2.36
N MET A 9 -18.21 4.88 1.49
CA MET A 9 -16.91 5.51 1.61
C MET A 9 -16.35 5.76 0.21
N ILE A 10 -15.55 6.82 0.08
CA ILE A 10 -14.85 7.16 -1.16
C ILE A 10 -13.36 7.24 -0.85
N VAL A 11 -12.57 6.46 -1.58
CA VAL A 11 -11.10 6.52 -1.52
C VAL A 11 -10.59 7.29 -2.73
N LEU A 12 -9.92 8.41 -2.47
CA LEU A 12 -9.42 9.33 -3.46
C LEU A 12 -7.92 9.13 -3.66
N ARG A 13 -7.53 8.58 -4.81
CA ARG A 13 -6.11 8.46 -5.17
C ARG A 13 -5.58 9.83 -5.59
N THR A 14 -4.53 10.31 -4.92
CA THR A 14 -3.96 11.65 -5.16
C THR A 14 -2.44 11.67 -5.00
N GLN A 15 -1.77 12.62 -5.66
CA GLN A 15 -0.33 12.85 -5.48
C GLN A 15 -0.03 13.84 -4.35
N ARG A 16 -0.99 14.72 -4.03
CA ARG A 16 -0.82 15.82 -3.08
C ARG A 16 -1.98 15.81 -2.08
N PRO A 17 -1.76 16.33 -0.86
CA PRO A 17 -2.85 16.49 0.11
C PRO A 17 -4.02 17.26 -0.52
N LEU A 18 -5.24 16.77 -0.29
CA LEU A 18 -6.43 17.48 -0.71
C LEU A 18 -6.73 18.61 0.28
N GLU A 19 -7.20 19.74 -0.24
CA GLU A 19 -7.75 20.79 0.61
C GLU A 19 -9.05 20.32 1.27
N GLU A 20 -9.28 20.69 2.53
CA GLU A 20 -10.46 20.27 3.28
C GLU A 20 -11.77 20.68 2.58
N ASN A 21 -11.79 21.85 1.96
CA ASN A 21 -12.93 22.33 1.17
C ASN A 21 -13.31 21.36 0.03
N LEU A 22 -12.32 20.70 -0.59
CA LEU A 22 -12.56 19.74 -1.65
C LEU A 22 -13.18 18.45 -1.10
N LYS A 23 -12.73 17.97 0.08
CA LYS A 23 -13.35 16.82 0.75
C LYS A 23 -14.80 17.09 1.11
N GLN A 24 -15.10 18.28 1.65
CA GLN A 24 -16.47 18.71 1.95
C GLN A 24 -17.36 18.73 0.73
N LYS A 25 -16.85 19.26 -0.39
CA LYS A 25 -17.57 19.25 -1.67
C LYS A 25 -17.87 17.82 -2.11
N ILE A 26 -16.88 16.93 -2.09
CA ILE A 26 -17.06 15.52 -2.48
C ILE A 26 -18.11 14.84 -1.59
N SER A 27 -18.00 15.01 -0.27
CA SER A 27 -18.99 14.53 0.70
C SER A 27 -20.39 15.02 0.35
N THR A 28 -20.57 16.31 0.09
CA THR A 28 -21.86 16.91 -0.28
C THR A 28 -22.41 16.36 -1.61
N PHE A 29 -21.58 16.24 -2.64
CA PHE A 29 -22.03 15.79 -3.97
C PHE A 29 -22.34 14.29 -4.02
N THR A 30 -21.70 13.50 -3.17
CA THR A 30 -21.83 12.05 -3.17
C THR A 30 -22.74 11.53 -2.05
N ASP A 31 -23.04 12.40 -1.08
CA ASP A 31 -23.83 12.10 0.12
C ASP A 31 -23.22 10.89 0.87
N VAL A 32 -21.90 11.03 1.06
CA VAL A 32 -21.02 10.18 1.87
C VAL A 32 -20.50 11.07 3.01
N ASN A 33 -20.40 10.53 4.22
CA ASN A 33 -19.88 11.29 5.37
C ASN A 33 -18.47 11.82 5.07
N GLU A 34 -18.15 13.05 5.48
CA GLU A 34 -16.83 13.66 5.27
C GLU A 34 -15.70 12.80 5.83
N ASN A 35 -15.89 12.17 6.99
CA ASN A 35 -14.92 11.24 7.59
C ASN A 35 -14.75 9.95 6.76
N ALA A 36 -15.68 9.64 5.87
CA ALA A 36 -15.62 8.52 4.93
C ALA A 36 -15.09 8.93 3.54
N VAL A 37 -14.53 10.14 3.41
CA VAL A 37 -13.78 10.59 2.24
C VAL A 37 -12.28 10.48 2.55
N ILE A 38 -11.68 9.38 2.14
CA ILE A 38 -10.32 8.99 2.52
C ILE A 38 -9.33 9.29 1.39
N GLU A 39 -8.19 9.88 1.71
CA GLU A 39 -7.08 10.06 0.76
C GLU A 39 -6.19 8.81 0.69
N SER A 40 -5.96 8.31 -0.52
CA SER A 40 -4.94 7.31 -0.81
C SER A 40 -3.82 7.98 -1.60
N ARG A 41 -2.86 8.56 -0.87
CA ARG A 41 -1.75 9.30 -1.48
C ARG A 41 -0.72 8.36 -2.12
N ASP A 42 -0.04 8.83 -3.17
CA ASP A 42 1.18 8.18 -3.63
C ASP A 42 2.22 8.19 -2.48
N VAL A 43 2.88 7.06 -2.26
CA VAL A 43 3.82 6.79 -1.15
C VAL A 43 5.13 6.22 -1.68
N GLU A 44 6.20 6.31 -0.90
CA GLU A 44 7.52 5.78 -1.28
C GLU A 44 7.52 4.25 -1.28
N THR A 45 6.82 3.66 -0.31
CA THR A 45 6.61 2.22 -0.22
C THR A 45 5.14 1.88 0.01
N LEU A 46 4.66 0.83 -0.67
CA LEU A 46 3.28 0.35 -0.56
C LEU A 46 2.86 0.09 0.90
N TYR A 47 3.81 -0.29 1.75
CA TYR A 47 3.58 -0.59 3.16
C TYR A 47 3.25 0.65 4.01
N GLU A 48 3.43 1.87 3.51
CA GLU A 48 2.95 3.10 4.17
C GLU A 48 1.43 3.27 4.06
N ILE A 49 0.78 2.65 3.06
CA ILE A 49 -0.65 2.84 2.81
C ILE A 49 -1.50 2.48 4.05
N PRO A 50 -1.35 1.31 4.69
CA PRO A 50 -2.16 0.98 5.87
C PRO A 50 -2.04 1.99 7.02
N LEU A 51 -0.83 2.52 7.27
CA LEU A 51 -0.61 3.54 8.29
C LEU A 51 -1.31 4.86 7.94
N ASN A 52 -1.22 5.28 6.68
CA ASN A 52 -1.88 6.48 6.18
C ASN A 52 -3.41 6.38 6.20
N LEU A 53 -3.97 5.19 5.94
CA LEU A 53 -5.41 4.95 6.01
C LEU A 53 -5.90 4.92 7.45
N GLN A 54 -5.16 4.26 8.36
CA GLN A 54 -5.47 4.28 9.80
C GLN A 54 -5.39 5.69 10.39
N ALA A 55 -4.40 6.50 9.98
CA ALA A 55 -4.28 7.88 10.44
C ALA A 55 -5.48 8.76 10.07
N GLN A 56 -6.27 8.35 9.06
CA GLN A 56 -7.52 9.00 8.65
C GLN A 56 -8.78 8.36 9.26
N GLY A 57 -8.63 7.34 10.11
CA GLY A 57 -9.76 6.62 10.73
C GLY A 57 -10.58 5.78 9.75
N MET A 58 -9.98 5.33 8.65
CA MET A 58 -10.69 4.53 7.65
C MET A 58 -11.26 3.22 8.23
N ASP A 59 -10.50 2.57 9.12
CA ASP A 59 -10.92 1.39 9.86
C ASP A 59 -12.11 1.67 10.77
N ASP A 60 -12.10 2.80 11.50
CA ASP A 60 -13.23 3.23 12.33
C ASP A 60 -14.51 3.44 11.50
N VAL A 61 -14.40 4.01 10.30
CA VAL A 61 -15.56 4.15 9.39
C VAL A 61 -16.14 2.79 9.03
N VAL A 62 -15.29 1.80 8.72
CA VAL A 62 -15.74 0.43 8.40
C VAL A 62 -16.40 -0.23 9.61
N LEU A 63 -15.77 -0.16 10.79
CA LEU A 63 -16.29 -0.73 12.03
C LEU A 63 -17.65 -0.14 12.41
N ASN A 64 -17.79 1.19 12.35
CA ASN A 64 -19.04 1.89 12.61
C ASN A 64 -20.15 1.48 11.63
N LYS A 65 -19.82 1.35 10.33
CA LYS A 65 -20.79 0.95 9.31
C LYS A 65 -21.29 -0.48 9.53
N LEU A 66 -20.38 -1.39 9.92
CA LEU A 66 -20.68 -2.80 10.18
C LEU A 66 -21.21 -3.06 11.60
N LYS A 67 -21.26 -2.03 12.46
CA LYS A 67 -21.66 -2.12 13.87
C LYS A 67 -20.79 -3.11 14.66
N LEU A 68 -19.49 -3.11 14.39
CA LEU A 68 -18.51 -3.93 15.07
C LEU A 68 -17.78 -3.09 16.10
N ASP A 69 -17.63 -3.65 17.31
CA ASP A 69 -16.78 -3.08 18.35
C ASP A 69 -15.42 -3.78 18.31
N ALA A 70 -14.36 -3.01 18.16
CA ALA A 70 -12.99 -3.49 18.12
C ALA A 70 -12.05 -2.45 18.74
N PRO A 71 -10.97 -2.87 19.42
CA PRO A 71 -9.97 -1.94 19.90
C PRO A 71 -9.23 -1.29 18.72
N LYS A 72 -8.61 -0.14 18.98
CA LYS A 72 -7.70 0.50 18.03
C LYS A 72 -6.62 -0.50 17.57
N ALA A 73 -6.43 -0.63 16.26
CA ALA A 73 -5.45 -1.56 15.72
C ALA A 73 -4.01 -1.19 16.16
N GLU A 74 -3.31 -2.18 16.72
CA GLU A 74 -1.91 -2.06 17.11
C GLU A 74 -1.04 -2.20 15.85
N MET A 75 -0.30 -1.14 15.51
CA MET A 75 0.46 -1.06 14.25
C MET A 75 1.97 -1.01 14.48
N SER A 76 2.47 -1.24 15.69
CA SER A 76 3.89 -1.07 16.01
C SER A 76 4.81 -1.92 15.13
N ASP A 77 4.45 -3.17 14.86
CA ASP A 77 5.25 -4.05 14.00
C ASP A 77 5.21 -3.62 12.53
N TRP A 78 4.07 -3.11 12.08
CA TRP A 78 3.94 -2.56 10.72
C TRP A 78 4.77 -1.28 10.55
N SER A 79 4.72 -0.39 11.54
CA SER A 79 5.55 0.81 11.57
C SER A 79 7.04 0.47 11.59
N LYS A 80 7.47 -0.49 12.40
CA LYS A 80 8.86 -0.98 12.40
C LYS A 80 9.28 -1.53 11.03
N MET A 81 8.41 -2.30 10.38
CA MET A 81 8.67 -2.81 9.03
C MET A 81 8.85 -1.67 8.03
N VAL A 82 7.96 -0.68 8.03
CA VAL A 82 8.07 0.51 7.15
C VAL A 82 9.40 1.24 7.39
N GLU A 83 9.81 1.42 8.64
CA GLU A 83 11.11 2.03 8.97
C GLU A 83 12.29 1.23 8.39
N LEU A 84 12.29 -0.11 8.53
CA LEU A 84 13.33 -0.97 7.96
C LEU A 84 13.39 -0.89 6.42
N ILE A 85 12.24 -0.72 5.77
CA ILE A 85 12.14 -0.59 4.31
C ILE A 85 12.72 0.74 3.85
N LYS A 86 12.44 1.84 4.58
CA LYS A 86 12.87 3.19 4.23
C LYS A 86 14.33 3.46 4.57
N HIS A 87 14.86 2.77 5.58
CA HIS A 87 16.21 3.01 6.11
C HIS A 87 17.05 1.73 6.26
N PRO A 88 17.25 0.94 5.18
CA PRO A 88 18.04 -0.28 5.23
C PRO A 88 19.52 0.04 5.43
N LYS A 89 20.21 -0.72 6.29
CA LYS A 89 21.65 -0.53 6.54
C LYS A 89 22.57 -1.20 5.53
N LYS A 90 22.05 -2.14 4.74
CA LYS A 90 22.82 -2.97 3.80
C LYS A 90 22.12 -3.07 2.47
N THR A 91 22.85 -3.53 1.46
CA THR A 91 22.29 -3.86 0.15
C THR A 91 22.74 -5.25 -0.27
N VAL A 92 21.81 -6.05 -0.76
CA VAL A 92 22.06 -7.40 -1.30
C VAL A 92 21.59 -7.42 -2.75
N ASN A 93 22.47 -7.86 -3.65
CA ASN A 93 22.14 -8.03 -5.06
C ASN A 93 21.74 -9.48 -5.31
N VAL A 94 20.57 -9.69 -5.90
CA VAL A 94 20.05 -11.02 -6.25
C VAL A 94 19.72 -11.04 -7.74
N THR A 95 20.30 -11.97 -8.48
CA THR A 95 19.95 -12.18 -9.89
C THR A 95 18.84 -13.21 -9.99
N LEU A 96 17.68 -12.81 -10.52
CA LEU A 96 16.57 -13.71 -10.83
C LEU A 96 16.62 -14.10 -12.30
N VAL A 97 16.91 -15.37 -12.57
CA VAL A 97 16.92 -15.93 -13.93
C VAL A 97 15.52 -16.50 -14.23
N GLY A 98 14.84 -15.94 -15.23
CA GLY A 98 13.46 -16.29 -15.55
C GLY A 98 13.17 -16.31 -17.04
N LYS A 99 12.06 -16.95 -17.42
CA LYS A 99 11.63 -17.01 -18.83
C LYS A 99 10.94 -15.71 -19.28
N TYR A 100 10.15 -15.11 -18.39
CA TYR A 100 9.32 -13.93 -18.67
C TYR A 100 9.77 -12.71 -17.84
N THR A 101 11.05 -12.36 -17.90
CA THR A 101 11.61 -11.26 -17.08
C THR A 101 11.16 -9.87 -17.52
N ASP A 102 10.64 -9.73 -18.74
CA ASP A 102 10.14 -8.45 -19.26
C ASP A 102 8.76 -8.09 -18.67
N LEU A 103 8.11 -9.02 -17.97
CA LEU A 103 6.84 -8.80 -17.29
C LEU A 103 7.08 -8.86 -15.77
N PRO A 104 7.26 -7.71 -15.09
CA PRO A 104 7.52 -7.67 -13.65
C PRO A 104 6.48 -8.43 -12.81
N ASP A 105 5.22 -8.44 -13.27
CA ASP A 105 4.10 -9.09 -12.60
C ASP A 105 4.22 -10.62 -12.57
N ALA A 106 4.93 -11.22 -13.52
CA ALA A 106 5.12 -12.68 -13.59
C ALA A 106 5.86 -13.23 -12.36
N TYR A 107 6.62 -12.38 -11.67
CA TYR A 107 7.43 -12.74 -10.51
C TYR A 107 7.11 -11.91 -9.28
N ILE A 108 5.94 -11.25 -9.21
CA ILE A 108 5.61 -10.34 -8.11
C ILE A 108 5.76 -11.01 -6.73
N SER A 109 5.22 -12.22 -6.55
CA SER A 109 5.32 -12.93 -5.26
C SER A 109 6.75 -13.34 -4.92
N VAL A 110 7.57 -13.70 -5.91
CA VAL A 110 8.98 -14.06 -5.70
C VAL A 110 9.79 -12.81 -5.33
N ASN A 111 9.56 -11.70 -6.04
CA ASN A 111 10.22 -10.43 -5.77
C ASN A 111 9.88 -9.92 -4.37
N GLU A 112 8.61 -9.96 -3.97
CA GLU A 112 8.20 -9.53 -2.63
C GLU A 112 8.74 -10.44 -1.53
N ALA A 113 8.75 -11.77 -1.72
CA ALA A 113 9.35 -12.70 -0.76
C ALA A 113 10.85 -12.42 -0.55
N LEU A 114 11.60 -12.16 -1.63
CA LEU A 114 13.01 -11.79 -1.54
C LEU A 114 13.21 -10.47 -0.79
N LYS A 115 12.42 -9.44 -1.10
CA LYS A 115 12.46 -8.16 -0.40
C LYS A 115 12.15 -8.30 1.09
N HIS A 116 11.12 -9.07 1.45
CA HIS A 116 10.72 -9.32 2.85
C HIS A 116 11.82 -10.03 3.64
N ALA A 117 12.49 -11.00 3.02
CA ALA A 117 13.66 -11.63 3.63
C ALA A 117 14.80 -10.62 3.86
N GLY A 118 14.98 -9.66 2.94
CA GLY A 118 15.91 -8.55 3.10
C GLY A 118 15.56 -7.61 4.26
N TYR A 119 14.28 -7.21 4.36
CA TYR A 119 13.82 -6.32 5.43
C TYR A 119 14.09 -6.93 6.82
N ALA A 120 13.87 -8.24 6.98
CA ALA A 120 14.19 -8.95 8.22
C ALA A 120 15.69 -8.98 8.57
N GLN A 121 16.57 -8.71 7.61
CA GLN A 121 18.03 -8.65 7.77
C GLN A 121 18.58 -7.22 7.68
N ASP A 122 17.70 -6.20 7.73
CA ASP A 122 18.08 -4.78 7.61
C ASP A 122 18.84 -4.50 6.28
N ALA A 123 18.33 -5.09 5.19
CA ALA A 123 18.94 -5.05 3.88
C ALA A 123 17.94 -4.73 2.76
N ASP A 124 18.35 -3.84 1.86
CA ASP A 124 17.68 -3.58 0.59
C ASP A 124 18.05 -4.64 -0.44
N VAL A 125 17.08 -5.34 -0.99
CA VAL A 125 17.31 -6.39 -2.00
C VAL A 125 17.12 -5.80 -3.39
N LYS A 126 18.24 -5.63 -4.11
CA LYS A 126 18.23 -5.25 -5.52
C LYS A 126 18.12 -6.51 -6.38
N ILE A 127 16.96 -6.68 -7.01
CA ILE A 127 16.68 -7.83 -7.87
C ILE A 127 17.02 -7.47 -9.32
N ASN A 128 17.97 -8.18 -9.91
CA ASN A 128 18.35 -8.06 -11.30
C ASN A 128 17.70 -9.20 -12.09
N HIS A 129 16.77 -8.88 -12.99
CA HIS A 129 16.10 -9.90 -13.80
C HIS A 129 16.91 -10.21 -15.06
N VAL A 130 17.15 -11.49 -15.32
CA VAL A 130 17.88 -11.99 -16.49
C VAL A 130 17.06 -13.04 -17.21
N LYS A 131 16.91 -12.88 -18.54
CA LYS A 131 16.28 -13.89 -19.39
C LYS A 131 17.09 -15.18 -19.34
N SER A 132 16.43 -16.28 -19.02
CA SER A 132 17.06 -17.61 -18.99
C SER A 132 17.69 -18.00 -20.32
N GLU A 133 17.14 -17.52 -21.43
CA GLU A 133 17.67 -17.75 -22.79
C GLU A 133 19.06 -17.13 -23.02
N ASN A 134 19.42 -16.11 -22.23
CA ASN A 134 20.73 -15.46 -22.32
C ASN A 134 21.79 -16.11 -21.41
N VAL A 135 21.42 -17.13 -20.63
CA VAL A 135 22.33 -17.83 -19.71
C VAL A 135 22.77 -19.14 -20.37
N THR A 136 24.03 -19.20 -20.81
CA THR A 136 24.66 -20.40 -21.37
C THR A 136 25.62 -21.05 -20.36
N PRO A 137 25.87 -22.37 -20.45
CA PRO A 137 26.88 -23.06 -19.64
C PRO A 137 28.30 -22.51 -19.80
#